data_AF-A0A3B9GU31-F1
#
_entry.id   AF-A0A3B9GU31-F1
#
_cell.length_a   1.000
_cell.length_b   1.000
_cell.length_c   1.000
_cell.angle_alpha   90.00
_cell.angle_beta   90.00
_cell.angle_gamma   90.00
#
_symmetry.space_group_name_H-M   'P 1'
#
loop_
_entity.id
_entity.type
_entity.pdbx_description
1 polymer ?
#
loop_
_entity_poly.entity_id
_entity_poly.type
_entity_poly.pdbx_seq_one_letter_code
_entity_poly.pdbx_strand_id
1 'polypeptide(L)'
;MAKATKKKAAAPKKAAAPKVAKPAPAKEPSKKEVLMEKYVADLKEKVGEARPDMALLEGAVKACGPAIYKSDSATVAASSKDEMARIKKTFIAKKLGVTDEAKADAALADAIAKYGRSVRAKHRPVVYYLVAKALRKGSALK
;
A
#
# COMPACT_ATOMS: atom_id res chain seq x y z
N MET A 1 25.56 4.56 60.72
CA MET A 1 25.79 3.14 60.37
C MET A 1 25.04 2.87 59.06
N ALA A 2 25.73 2.89 57.92
CA ALA A 2 26.34 1.70 57.27
C ALA A 2 25.24 0.71 56.84
N LYS A 3 25.05 0.30 55.57
CA LYS A 3 26.01 0.05 54.50
C LYS A 3 25.32 0.14 53.12
N ALA A 4 26.07 0.60 52.13
CA ALA A 4 25.86 0.23 50.73
C ALA A 4 26.21 -1.26 50.51
N THR A 5 25.64 -1.91 49.49
CA THR A 5 26.41 -2.62 48.42
C THR A 5 25.54 -3.39 47.40
N LYS A 6 25.97 -3.23 46.14
CA LYS A 6 26.01 -4.18 45.01
C LYS A 6 24.74 -4.62 44.25
N LYS A 7 24.56 -3.95 43.10
CA LYS A 7 24.70 -4.47 41.72
C LYS A 7 24.40 -5.96 41.47
N LYS A 8 23.33 -6.24 40.72
CA LYS A 8 23.26 -7.38 39.79
C LYS A 8 22.66 -6.92 38.47
N ALA A 9 23.47 -6.96 37.42
CA ALA A 9 23.03 -6.88 36.04
C ALA A 9 22.44 -8.24 35.62
N ALA A 10 21.33 -8.22 34.89
CA ALA A 10 20.84 -9.36 34.11
C ALA A 10 20.13 -8.83 32.86
N ALA A 11 20.77 -9.08 31.70
CA ALA A 11 20.31 -9.38 30.34
C ALA A 11 18.91 -8.90 29.83
N PRO A 12 18.79 -8.62 28.51
CA PRO A 12 17.72 -7.85 27.92
C PRO A 12 16.41 -8.65 27.79
N LYS A 13 15.28 -8.01 28.10
CA LYS A 13 13.96 -8.60 27.82
C LYS A 13 13.70 -8.60 26.32
N LYS A 14 13.79 -9.80 25.75
CA LYS A 14 13.20 -10.25 24.49
C LYS A 14 11.75 -9.78 24.35
N ALA A 15 11.44 -9.24 23.16
CA ALA A 15 10.14 -9.11 22.49
C ALA A 15 8.85 -9.14 23.34
N ALA A 16 8.13 -8.02 23.33
CA ALA A 16 6.68 -8.02 23.42
C ALA A 16 6.13 -7.36 22.15
N ALA A 17 5.89 -8.19 21.13
CA ALA A 17 5.01 -7.84 20.03
C ALA A 17 3.67 -7.36 20.61
N PRO A 18 3.09 -6.25 20.13
CA PRO A 18 1.75 -5.88 20.54
C PRO A 18 0.78 -6.97 20.07
N LYS A 19 0.00 -7.44 21.03
CA LYS A 19 -0.95 -8.55 21.00
C LYS A 19 -1.75 -8.61 19.70
N VAL A 20 -1.56 -9.69 18.95
CA VAL A 20 -2.52 -10.16 17.94
C VAL A 20 -3.74 -10.64 18.71
N ALA A 21 -4.82 -9.87 18.68
CA ALA A 21 -6.13 -10.34 19.10
C ALA A 21 -6.57 -11.44 18.12
N LYS A 22 -6.71 -12.67 18.60
CA LYS A 22 -7.35 -13.80 17.90
C LYS A 22 -8.89 -13.70 18.07
N PRO A 23 -9.68 -14.43 17.25
CA PRO A 23 -10.70 -13.87 16.39
C PRO A 23 -12.12 -14.16 16.88
N ALA A 24 -13.10 -13.39 16.41
CA ALA A 24 -14.53 -13.69 16.57
C ALA A 24 -15.28 -13.31 15.28
N PRO A 25 -16.44 -13.93 15.02
CA PRO A 25 -16.71 -15.32 14.62
C PRO A 25 -16.70 -15.48 13.08
N ALA A 26 -16.81 -16.72 12.58
CA ALA A 26 -16.81 -17.07 11.17
C ALA A 26 -17.88 -16.30 10.35
N LYS A 27 -17.45 -15.21 9.70
CA LYS A 27 -18.08 -14.64 8.52
C LYS A 27 -17.09 -14.89 7.40
N GLU A 28 -17.49 -15.59 6.35
CA GLU A 28 -16.65 -15.81 5.18
C GLU A 28 -16.08 -14.45 4.74
N PRO A 29 -14.75 -14.29 4.68
CA PRO A 29 -14.16 -12.98 4.45
C PRO A 29 -14.65 -12.46 3.11
N SER A 30 -15.24 -11.27 3.11
CA SER A 30 -15.80 -10.69 1.90
C SER A 30 -14.69 -10.62 0.85
N LYS A 31 -15.02 -10.77 -0.44
CA LYS A 31 -14.03 -10.70 -1.53
C LYS A 31 -13.11 -9.47 -1.42
N LYS A 32 -13.65 -8.35 -0.93
CA LYS A 32 -12.90 -7.11 -0.66
C LYS A 32 -11.89 -7.24 0.48
N GLU A 33 -12.25 -7.91 1.58
CA GLU A 33 -11.40 -8.10 2.75
C GLU A 33 -10.19 -8.98 2.40
N VAL A 34 -10.44 -10.09 1.69
CA VAL A 34 -9.37 -10.96 1.15
C VAL A 34 -8.41 -10.19 0.23
N LEU A 35 -8.94 -9.30 -0.60
CA LEU A 35 -8.11 -8.44 -1.46
C LEU A 35 -7.33 -7.40 -0.63
N MET A 36 -7.90 -6.86 0.45
CA MET A 36 -7.18 -5.91 1.31
C MET A 36 -5.96 -6.55 1.96
N GLU A 37 -6.12 -7.75 2.50
CA GLU A 37 -5.02 -8.49 3.10
C GLU A 37 -3.88 -8.72 2.09
N LYS A 38 -4.21 -9.09 0.85
CA LYS A 38 -3.23 -9.23 -0.24
C LYS A 38 -2.52 -7.91 -0.56
N TYR A 39 -3.25 -6.79 -0.61
CA TYR A 39 -2.64 -5.50 -0.91
C TYR A 39 -1.75 -4.99 0.23
N VAL A 40 -2.13 -5.25 1.49
CA VAL A 40 -1.31 -4.94 2.65
C VAL A 40 -0.04 -5.80 2.66
N ALA A 41 -0.16 -7.09 2.33
CA ALA A 41 1.00 -7.98 2.19
C ALA A 41 1.95 -7.48 1.09
N ASP A 42 1.43 -7.16 -0.09
CA ASP A 42 2.22 -6.59 -1.20
C ASP A 42 2.93 -5.29 -0.82
N LEU A 43 2.27 -4.39 -0.07
CA LEU A 43 2.89 -3.17 0.43
C LEU A 43 4.05 -3.46 1.40
N LYS A 44 3.91 -4.48 2.26
CA LYS A 44 4.97 -4.82 3.22
C LYS A 44 6.13 -5.56 2.56
N GLU A 45 5.82 -6.57 1.74
CA GLU A 45 6.80 -7.52 1.21
C GLU A 45 7.48 -7.01 -0.07
N LYS A 46 6.73 -6.38 -0.97
CA LYS A 46 7.25 -5.94 -2.28
C LYS A 46 7.70 -4.49 -2.28
N VAL A 47 6.94 -3.62 -1.60
CA VAL A 47 7.23 -2.18 -1.54
C VAL A 47 8.14 -1.84 -0.36
N GLY A 48 8.11 -2.63 0.73
CA GLY A 48 8.88 -2.34 1.95
C GLY A 48 8.20 -1.32 2.89
N GLU A 49 6.90 -1.09 2.75
CA GLU A 49 6.13 -0.23 3.65
C GLU A 49 5.87 -0.96 4.98
N ALA A 50 6.66 -0.65 6.00
CA ALA A 50 6.51 -1.26 7.33
C ALA A 50 5.15 -0.96 7.99
N ARG A 51 4.56 0.22 7.69
CA ARG A 51 3.26 0.65 8.22
C ARG A 51 2.41 1.27 7.10
N PRO A 52 1.67 0.45 6.35
CA PRO A 52 0.75 0.93 5.31
C PRO A 52 -0.34 1.82 5.89
N ASP A 53 -0.62 2.96 5.24
CA ASP A 53 -1.78 3.80 5.60
C ASP A 53 -3.06 3.13 5.07
N MET A 54 -3.79 2.48 5.98
CA MET A 54 -5.01 1.74 5.67
C MET A 54 -6.10 2.64 5.09
N ALA A 55 -6.24 3.88 5.56
CA ALA A 55 -7.25 4.80 5.04
C ALA A 55 -6.93 5.20 3.59
N LEU A 56 -5.64 5.42 3.29
CA LEU A 56 -5.21 5.70 1.92
C LEU A 56 -5.40 4.48 1.02
N LEU A 57 -5.08 3.28 1.51
CA LEU A 57 -5.28 2.04 0.76
C LEU A 57 -6.76 1.79 0.48
N GLU A 58 -7.63 1.93 1.48
CA GLU A 58 -9.08 1.82 1.29
C GLU A 58 -9.60 2.84 0.28
N GLY A 59 -9.10 4.08 0.34
CA GLY A 59 -9.39 5.12 -0.64
C GLY A 59 -8.96 4.72 -2.05
N ALA A 60 -7.76 4.17 -2.21
CA ALA A 60 -7.26 3.67 -3.49
C ALA A 60 -8.12 2.52 -4.04
N VAL A 61 -8.62 1.66 -3.16
CA VAL A 61 -9.48 0.52 -3.50
C VAL A 61 -10.86 0.99 -3.92
N LYS A 62 -11.44 1.96 -3.20
CA LYS A 62 -12.68 2.64 -3.60
C LYS A 62 -12.52 3.33 -4.95
N ALA A 63 -11.38 3.98 -5.20
CA ALA A 63 -11.07 4.61 -6.48
C ALA A 63 -10.94 3.62 -7.64
N CYS A 64 -10.49 2.38 -7.38
CA CYS A 64 -10.50 1.31 -8.37
C CYS A 64 -11.92 0.75 -8.63
N GLY A 65 -12.82 0.81 -7.63
CA GLY A 65 -14.19 0.34 -7.75
C GLY A 65 -14.28 -1.16 -8.09
N PRO A 66 -15.23 -1.59 -8.94
CA PRO A 66 -15.43 -3.01 -9.26
C PRO A 66 -14.29 -3.63 -10.07
N ALA A 67 -13.36 -2.81 -10.60
CA ALA A 67 -12.22 -3.27 -11.38
C ALA A 67 -11.30 -4.23 -10.61
N ILE A 68 -11.29 -4.15 -9.26
CA ILE A 68 -10.46 -5.00 -8.41
C ILE A 68 -10.87 -6.48 -8.45
N TYR A 69 -12.11 -6.78 -8.86
CA TYR A 69 -12.63 -8.14 -8.90
C TYR A 69 -12.39 -8.86 -10.23
N LYS A 70 -11.90 -8.14 -11.26
CA LYS A 70 -11.62 -8.69 -12.58
C LYS A 70 -10.11 -8.81 -12.79
N SER A 71 -9.61 -10.00 -13.09
CA SER A 71 -8.18 -10.29 -13.19
C SER A 71 -7.41 -9.32 -14.11
N ASP A 72 -7.99 -9.01 -15.28
CA ASP A 72 -7.37 -8.11 -16.27
C ASP A 72 -7.31 -6.65 -15.79
N SER A 73 -8.29 -6.22 -15.00
CA SER A 73 -8.41 -4.83 -14.56
C SER A 73 -7.80 -4.59 -13.17
N ALA A 74 -7.68 -5.63 -12.36
CA ALA A 74 -7.14 -5.58 -11.00
C ALA A 74 -5.62 -5.36 -10.97
N THR A 75 -4.95 -5.59 -12.10
CA THR A 75 -3.49 -5.45 -12.23
C THR A 75 -3.12 -4.37 -13.24
N VAL A 76 -1.85 -3.97 -13.18
CA VAL A 76 -1.25 -2.92 -13.99
C VAL A 76 0.04 -3.46 -14.60
N ALA A 77 0.10 -3.47 -15.94
CA ALA A 77 1.26 -3.84 -16.71
C ALA A 77 2.16 -2.62 -16.93
N ALA A 78 3.18 -2.47 -16.09
CA ALA A 78 4.12 -1.34 -16.13
C ALA A 78 4.83 -1.14 -17.49
N SER A 79 4.94 -2.20 -18.31
CA SER A 79 5.57 -2.12 -19.65
C SER A 79 4.61 -1.62 -20.74
N SER A 80 3.30 -1.56 -20.47
CA SER A 80 2.31 -1.12 -21.45
C SER A 80 2.14 0.39 -21.41
N LYS A 81 2.61 1.08 -22.44
CA LYS A 81 2.51 2.55 -22.56
C LYS A 81 1.05 3.02 -22.53
N ASP A 82 0.15 2.29 -23.18
CA ASP A 82 -1.29 2.61 -23.21
C ASP A 82 -1.92 2.53 -21.82
N GLU A 83 -1.54 1.52 -21.03
CA GLU A 83 -2.03 1.40 -19.66
C GLU A 83 -1.52 2.54 -18.78
N MET A 84 -0.23 2.90 -18.89
CA MET A 84 0.33 4.03 -18.17
C MET A 84 -0.38 5.33 -18.56
N ALA A 85 -0.57 5.59 -19.87
CA ALA A 85 -1.27 6.76 -20.37
C ALA A 85 -2.72 6.82 -19.88
N ARG A 86 -3.42 5.68 -19.83
CA ARG A 86 -4.78 5.60 -19.30
C ARG A 86 -4.80 5.97 -17.81
N ILE A 87 -3.90 5.42 -16.99
CA ILE A 87 -3.82 5.74 -15.56
C ILE A 87 -3.53 7.23 -15.34
N LYS A 88 -2.62 7.83 -16.13
CA LYS A 88 -2.36 9.27 -16.08
C LYS A 88 -3.62 10.09 -16.35
N LYS A 89 -4.33 9.77 -17.44
CA LYS A 89 -5.53 10.51 -17.87
C LYS A 89 -6.75 10.30 -16.96
N THR A 90 -6.96 9.09 -16.43
CA THR A 90 -8.18 8.78 -15.67
C THR A 90 -8.00 8.93 -14.18
N PHE A 91 -6.89 8.46 -13.62
CA PHE A 91 -6.66 8.49 -12.18
C PHE A 91 -5.92 9.77 -11.78
N ILE A 92 -4.74 10.03 -12.35
CA ILE A 92 -3.91 11.16 -11.89
C ILE A 92 -4.56 12.51 -12.24
N ALA A 93 -5.00 12.69 -13.49
CA ALA A 93 -5.63 13.94 -13.90
C ALA A 93 -7.04 14.13 -13.30
N LYS A 94 -7.94 13.15 -13.42
CA LYS A 94 -9.34 13.33 -12.98
C LYS A 94 -9.58 13.07 -11.49
N LYS A 95 -8.89 12.12 -10.86
CA LYS A 95 -9.11 11.80 -9.43
C LYS A 95 -8.18 12.59 -8.52
N LEU A 96 -6.90 12.72 -8.86
CA LEU A 96 -5.94 13.46 -8.03
C LEU A 96 -5.83 14.94 -8.41
N GLY A 97 -6.38 15.35 -9.55
CA GLY A 97 -6.36 16.74 -10.01
C GLY A 97 -4.98 17.21 -10.48
N VAL A 98 -4.12 16.29 -10.92
CA VAL A 98 -2.76 16.61 -11.39
C VAL A 98 -2.74 16.55 -12.91
N THR A 99 -2.75 17.74 -13.54
CA THR A 99 -2.72 17.91 -15.01
C THR A 99 -1.31 18.04 -15.56
N ASP A 100 -0.31 18.22 -14.69
CA ASP A 100 1.10 18.28 -15.04
C ASP A 100 1.59 16.88 -15.46
N GLU A 101 1.82 16.69 -16.76
CA GLU A 101 2.22 15.39 -17.31
C GLU A 101 3.57 14.94 -16.79
N ALA A 102 4.54 15.85 -16.64
CA ALA A 102 5.87 15.50 -16.14
C ALA A 102 5.81 14.98 -14.70
N LYS A 103 5.00 15.62 -13.84
CA LYS A 103 4.75 15.13 -12.48
C LYS A 103 4.01 13.79 -12.47
N ALA A 104 3.03 13.62 -13.37
CA ALA A 104 2.28 12.37 -13.48
C ALA A 104 3.18 11.20 -13.89
N ASP A 105 4.04 11.40 -14.89
CA ASP A 105 5.02 10.40 -15.33
C ASP A 105 6.06 10.09 -14.26
N ALA A 106 6.60 11.11 -13.59
CA ALA A 106 7.56 10.92 -12.51
C ALA A 106 6.96 10.12 -11.34
N ALA A 107 5.74 10.46 -10.91
CA ALA A 107 5.06 9.75 -9.83
C ALA A 107 4.72 8.30 -10.19
N LEU A 108 4.34 8.05 -11.44
CA LEU A 108 4.03 6.71 -11.92
C LEU A 108 5.30 5.85 -12.04
N ALA A 109 6.39 6.42 -12.56
CA ALA A 109 7.69 5.77 -12.63
C ALA A 109 8.23 5.42 -11.23
N ASP A 110 8.13 6.35 -10.28
CA ASP A 110 8.50 6.15 -8.88
C ASP A 110 7.65 5.05 -8.23
N ALA A 111 6.33 5.04 -8.44
CA ALA A 111 5.45 4.00 -7.95
C ALA A 111 5.81 2.61 -8.50
N ILE A 112 6.12 2.51 -9.80
CA ILE A 112 6.54 1.25 -10.44
C ILE A 112 7.89 0.79 -9.92
N ALA A 113 8.84 1.72 -9.72
CA ALA A 113 10.15 1.42 -9.17
C ALA A 113 10.03 0.89 -7.73
N LYS A 114 9.23 1.55 -6.89
CA LYS A 114 8.96 1.15 -5.51
C LYS A 114 8.25 -0.19 -5.40
N TYR A 115 7.32 -0.49 -6.31
CA TYR A 115 6.69 -1.82 -6.35
C TYR A 115 7.69 -2.93 -6.71
N GLY A 116 8.68 -2.59 -7.54
CA GLY A 116 9.64 -3.54 -8.08
C GLY A 116 9.37 -3.84 -9.56
N ARG A 117 10.39 -3.66 -10.38
CA ARG A 117 10.30 -3.87 -11.83
C ARG A 117 10.06 -5.34 -12.20
N SER A 118 10.57 -6.27 -11.40
CA SER A 118 10.43 -7.73 -11.61
C SER A 118 8.99 -8.24 -11.44
N VAL A 119 8.12 -7.48 -10.77
CA VAL A 119 6.72 -7.86 -10.59
C VAL A 119 5.95 -7.59 -11.89
N ARG A 120 5.59 -8.64 -12.63
CA ARG A 120 4.88 -8.49 -13.90
C ARG A 120 3.47 -7.93 -13.74
N ALA A 121 2.75 -8.43 -12.75
CA ALA A 121 1.37 -8.05 -12.45
C ALA A 121 1.34 -7.27 -11.13
N LYS A 122 1.28 -5.93 -11.23
CA LYS A 122 1.22 -5.05 -10.06
C LYS A 122 -0.23 -4.76 -9.72
N HIS A 123 -0.66 -4.90 -8.47
CA HIS A 123 -2.05 -4.63 -8.10
C HIS A 123 -2.38 -3.15 -8.25
N ARG A 124 -3.46 -2.83 -8.98
CA ARG A 124 -3.87 -1.45 -9.28
C ARG A 124 -4.08 -0.60 -8.02
N PRO A 125 -4.73 -1.09 -6.95
CA PRO A 125 -4.91 -0.29 -5.73
C PRO A 125 -3.59 0.04 -5.03
N VAL A 126 -2.61 -0.87 -5.06
CA VAL A 126 -1.28 -0.65 -4.48
C VAL A 126 -0.50 0.38 -5.32
N VAL A 127 -0.60 0.32 -6.65
CA VAL A 127 -0.02 1.36 -7.52
C VAL A 127 -0.67 2.73 -7.24
N TYR A 128 -1.99 2.79 -7.11
CA TYR A 128 -2.72 4.03 -6.82
C TYR A 128 -2.35 4.62 -5.46
N TYR A 129 -2.17 3.76 -4.45
CA TYR A 129 -1.64 4.13 -3.15
C TYR A 129 -0.28 4.81 -3.29
N LEU A 130 0.65 4.21 -4.03
CA LEU A 130 2.01 4.73 -4.22
C LEU A 130 2.02 6.05 -4.98
N VAL A 131 1.24 6.17 -6.05
CA VAL A 131 1.13 7.39 -6.85
C VAL A 131 0.56 8.54 -6.01
N ALA A 132 -0.51 8.28 -5.25
CA ALA A 132 -1.10 9.29 -4.37
C ALA A 132 -0.15 9.71 -3.25
N LYS A 133 0.66 8.78 -2.72
CA LYS A 133 1.72 9.08 -1.74
C LYS A 133 2.83 9.92 -2.37
N ALA A 134 3.31 9.58 -3.57
CA ALA A 134 4.34 10.30 -4.29
C ALA A 134 3.91 11.74 -4.63
N LEU A 135 2.66 11.93 -5.04
CA LEU A 135 2.09 13.25 -5.35
C LEU A 135 1.62 14.02 -4.12
N ARG A 136 1.73 13.44 -2.90
CA ARG A 136 1.20 14.00 -1.65
C ARG A 136 -0.30 14.34 -1.74
N LYS A 137 -1.04 13.59 -2.56
CA LYS A 137 -2.47 13.75 -2.85
C LYS A 137 -3.32 12.64 -2.21
N GLY A 138 -2.80 11.98 -1.18
CA GLY A 138 -3.51 10.93 -0.44
C GLY A 138 -4.88 11.38 0.13
N SER A 139 -5.02 12.66 0.46
CA SER A 139 -6.29 13.23 0.94
C SER A 139 -7.40 13.24 -0.11
N ALA A 140 -7.07 13.22 -1.40
CA ALA A 140 -8.08 13.15 -2.48
C ALA A 140 -8.74 11.76 -2.57
N LEU A 141 -8.19 10.76 -1.87
CA LEU A 141 -8.70 9.38 -1.82
C LEU A 141 -9.37 9.05 -0.50
N LYS A 142 -9.13 9.84 0.56
CA LYS A 142 -9.65 9.60 1.91
C LYS A 142 -11.10 10.06 2.04
#